data_AF-A0A2J4YVS6-F1
#
_entry.id   AF-A0A2J4YVS6-F1
#
_cell.length_a   1.000
_cell.length_b   1.000
_cell.length_c   1.000
_cell.angle_alpha   90.00
_cell.angle_beta   90.00
_cell.angle_gamma   90.00
#
_symmetry.space_group_name_H-M   'P 1'
#
loop_
_entity.id
_entity.type
_entity.pdbx_description
1 polymer ?
#
loop_
_entity_poly.entity_id
_entity_poly.type
_entity_poly.pdbx_seq_one_letter_code
_entity_poly.pdbx_strand_id
1 'polypeptide(L)'
;MSNILIINGAKKFAHSNGQLNDTLTEVADGYLRDAGHDVKVVRAESDYDIKEEVQNFLWADVVIWQMPGWWMGAPWTVKKYIDDV
;
A
#
# COMPACT_ATOMS: atom_id res chain seq x y z
N MET A 1 -2.60 -18.13 10.23
CA MET A 1 -2.57 -16.66 10.23
C MET A 1 -1.38 -16.23 9.39
N SER A 2 -1.53 -15.15 8.63
CA SER A 2 -0.52 -14.69 7.67
C SER A 2 -0.19 -13.24 7.93
N ASN A 3 1.04 -12.86 7.62
CA ASN A 3 1.52 -11.49 7.62
C ASN A 3 1.11 -10.81 6.30
N ILE A 4 0.43 -9.67 6.38
CA ILE A 4 -0.11 -8.97 5.21
C ILE A 4 0.45 -7.55 5.17
N LEU A 5 1.11 -7.22 4.05
CA LEU A 5 1.55 -5.86 3.75
C LEU A 5 0.54 -5.21 2.81
N ILE A 6 -0.05 -4.09 3.22
CA ILE A 6 -0.91 -3.26 2.38
C ILE A 6 -0.11 -2.03 1.94
N ILE A 7 0.10 -1.89 0.64
CA ILE A 7 0.75 -0.73 0.03
C ILE A 7 -0.34 0.17 -0.53
N ASN A 8 -0.56 1.30 0.14
CA ASN A 8 -1.53 2.31 -0.24
C ASN A 8 -0.91 3.31 -1.23
N GLY A 9 -1.34 3.22 -2.49
CA GLY A 9 -0.97 4.10 -3.60
C GLY A 9 -1.84 5.35 -3.72
N ALA A 10 -2.66 5.68 -2.72
CA ALA A 10 -3.42 6.93 -2.66
C ALA A 10 -2.48 8.14 -2.80
N LYS A 11 -2.83 9.02 -3.73
CA LYS A 11 -2.12 10.29 -3.98
C LYS A 11 -3.11 11.41 -4.19
N LYS A 12 -2.87 12.55 -3.52
CA LYS A 12 -3.63 13.79 -3.79
C LYS A 12 -2.98 14.54 -4.94
N PHE A 13 -3.67 14.63 -6.07
CA PHE A 13 -3.19 15.32 -7.26
C PHE A 13 -4.33 15.64 -8.22
N ALA A 14 -4.38 16.87 -8.72
CA ALA A 14 -5.45 17.37 -9.58
C ALA A 14 -6.85 17.02 -9.00
N HIS A 15 -7.64 16.23 -9.72
CA HIS A 15 -9.00 15.83 -9.32
C HIS A 15 -9.03 14.59 -8.39
N SER A 16 -7.90 13.92 -8.17
CA SER A 16 -7.81 12.76 -7.28
C SER A 16 -7.46 13.19 -5.86
N ASN A 17 -8.36 12.93 -4.90
CA ASN A 17 -8.16 13.26 -3.48
C ASN A 17 -7.53 12.14 -2.65
N GLY A 18 -7.35 10.94 -3.19
CA GLY A 18 -6.82 9.76 -2.46
C GLY A 18 -7.85 9.05 -1.56
N GLN A 19 -8.90 9.75 -1.11
CA GLN A 19 -9.85 9.27 -0.09
C GLN A 19 -10.39 7.85 -0.29
N LEU A 20 -10.81 7.46 -1.49
CA LEU A 20 -11.35 6.11 -1.71
C LEU A 20 -10.29 5.02 -1.44
N ASN A 21 -9.05 5.26 -1.86
CA ASN A 21 -7.96 4.30 -1.59
C ASN A 21 -7.63 4.26 -0.10
N ASP A 22 -7.65 5.40 0.58
CA ASP A 22 -7.47 5.46 2.03
C ASP A 22 -8.55 4.65 2.76
N THR A 23 -9.81 4.87 2.42
CA THR A 23 -10.94 4.13 3.00
C THR A 23 -10.86 2.63 2.72
N LEU A 24 -10.48 2.22 1.51
CA LEU A 24 -10.32 0.79 1.20
C LEU A 24 -9.12 0.15 1.91
N THR A 25 -8.03 0.92 2.12
CA THR A 25 -6.91 0.48 2.97
C THR A 25 -7.35 0.30 4.42
N GLU A 26 -8.14 1.22 4.98
CA GLU A 26 -8.68 1.11 6.35
C GLU A 26 -9.63 -0.09 6.49
N VAL A 27 -10.50 -0.33 5.50
CA VAL A 27 -11.39 -1.50 5.47
C VAL A 27 -10.58 -2.80 5.45
N ALA A 28 -9.54 -2.87 4.62
CA ALA A 28 -8.69 -4.05 4.53
C ALA A 28 -7.90 -4.27 5.84
N ASP A 29 -7.30 -3.22 6.42
CA ASP A 29 -6.57 -3.31 7.68
C ASP A 29 -7.48 -3.82 8.82
N GLY A 30 -8.66 -3.22 9.00
CA GLY A 30 -9.62 -3.64 10.02
C GLY A 30 -10.11 -5.08 9.81
N TYR A 31 -10.60 -5.41 8.62
CA TYR A 31 -11.13 -6.74 8.32
C TYR A 31 -10.08 -7.85 8.50
N LEU A 32 -8.85 -7.64 8.03
CA LEU A 32 -7.79 -8.65 8.09
C LEU A 32 -7.29 -8.84 9.53
N ARG A 33 -7.18 -7.76 10.32
CA ARG A 33 -6.88 -7.86 11.76
C ARG A 33 -7.98 -8.59 12.52
N ASP A 34 -9.25 -8.29 12.24
CA ASP A 34 -10.39 -8.98 12.87
C ASP A 34 -10.44 -10.47 12.51
N ALA A 35 -9.99 -10.83 11.31
CA ALA A 35 -9.78 -12.22 10.90
C ALA A 35 -8.52 -12.85 11.52
N GLY A 36 -7.71 -12.09 12.27
CA GLY A 36 -6.56 -12.48 13.07
C GLY A 36 -5.20 -12.45 12.33
N HIS A 37 -5.12 -11.79 11.19
CA HIS A 37 -3.86 -11.59 10.46
C HIS A 37 -3.05 -10.44 11.08
N ASP A 38 -1.73 -10.55 11.01
CA ASP A 38 -0.86 -9.41 11.30
C ASP A 38 -0.76 -8.53 10.06
N VAL A 39 -1.05 -7.24 10.20
CA VAL A 39 -1.11 -6.30 9.08
C VAL A 39 -0.10 -5.17 9.28
N LYS A 40 0.63 -4.83 8.22
CA LYS A 40 1.39 -3.58 8.09
C LYS A 40 0.83 -2.77 6.93
N VAL A 41 0.80 -1.45 7.09
CA VAL A 41 0.35 -0.53 6.05
C VAL A 41 1.46 0.48 5.76
N VAL A 42 1.80 0.65 4.48
CA VAL A 42 2.73 1.68 4.01
C VAL A 42 2.08 2.51 2.92
N ARG A 43 2.44 3.79 2.82
CA ARG A 43 2.02 4.67 1.72
C ARG A 43 3.13 4.82 0.69
N ALA A 44 2.82 4.58 -0.58
CA ALA A 44 3.79 4.74 -1.67
C ALA A 44 4.15 6.22 -1.95
N GLU A 45 3.29 7.16 -1.57
CA GLU A 45 3.60 8.59 -1.53
C GLU A 45 4.10 8.97 -0.12
N SER A 46 5.31 8.53 0.23
CA SER A 46 5.98 8.88 1.48
C SER A 46 7.51 8.86 1.31
N ASP A 47 8.25 9.38 2.30
CA ASP A 47 9.71 9.26 2.38
C ASP A 47 10.08 7.93 3.07
N TYR A 48 9.76 6.81 2.41
CA TYR A 48 10.05 5.46 2.91
C TYR A 48 11.56 5.12 2.87
N ASP A 49 12.02 4.32 3.83
CA ASP A 49 13.37 3.73 3.78
C ASP A 49 13.33 2.45 2.94
N ILE A 50 14.13 2.43 1.87
CA ILE A 50 14.15 1.31 0.91
C ILE A 50 14.46 -0.02 1.61
N LYS A 51 15.40 -0.04 2.56
CA LYS A 51 15.80 -1.30 3.21
C LYS A 51 14.72 -1.80 4.16
N GLU A 52 14.05 -0.90 4.87
CA GLU A 52 12.88 -1.23 5.69
C GLU A 52 11.74 -1.82 4.84
N GLU A 53 11.46 -1.24 3.68
CA GLU A 53 10.45 -1.77 2.77
C GLU A 53 10.81 -3.16 2.25
N VAL A 54 12.08 -3.42 1.89
CA VAL A 54 12.54 -4.79 1.56
C VAL A 54 12.29 -5.75 2.72
N GLN A 55 12.52 -5.34 3.98
CA GLN A 55 12.19 -6.18 5.13
C GLN A 55 10.67 -6.39 5.30
N ASN A 56 9.84 -5.41 4.95
CA ASN A 56 8.39 -5.56 4.95
C ASN A 56 7.95 -6.61 3.91
N PHE A 57 8.57 -6.66 2.73
CA PHE A 57 8.33 -7.72 1.75
C PHE A 57 8.78 -9.10 2.24
N LEU A 58 9.95 -9.21 2.88
CA LEU A 58 10.41 -10.48 3.46
C LEU A 58 9.53 -10.96 4.63
N TRP A 59 8.95 -10.03 5.38
CA TRP A 59 8.05 -10.32 6.50
C TRP A 59 6.66 -10.78 6.03
N ALA A 60 6.17 -10.27 4.90
CA ALA A 60 4.83 -10.51 4.41
C ALA A 60 4.69 -11.85 3.69
N ASP A 61 3.61 -12.58 3.99
CA ASP A 61 3.15 -13.72 3.20
C ASP A 61 2.31 -13.27 1.99
N VAL A 62 1.63 -12.12 2.12
CA VAL A 62 0.75 -11.52 1.10
C VAL A 62 0.99 -10.02 1.01
N VAL A 63 1.03 -9.50 -0.22
CA VAL A 63 1.10 -8.06 -0.49
C VAL A 63 -0.15 -7.60 -1.24
N ILE A 64 -0.83 -6.59 -0.71
CA ILE A 64 -2.01 -5.98 -1.32
C ILE A 64 -1.64 -4.58 -1.84
N TRP A 65 -1.82 -4.37 -3.15
CA TRP A 65 -1.62 -3.07 -3.79
C TRP A 65 -2.95 -2.34 -3.93
N GLN A 66 -3.28 -1.48 -2.96
CA GLN A 66 -4.45 -0.62 -3.04
C GLN A 66 -4.07 0.68 -3.75
N MET A 67 -4.50 0.86 -5.00
CA MET A 67 -4.10 2.04 -5.80
C MET A 67 -5.18 2.49 -6.80
N PRO A 68 -5.25 3.79 -7.13
CA PRO A 68 -6.11 4.27 -8.20
C PRO A 68 -5.51 3.97 -9.58
N GLY A 69 -6.37 3.77 -10.58
CA GLY A 69 -5.93 3.71 -11.97
C GLY A 69 -5.57 5.10 -12.50
N TRP A 70 -4.29 5.33 -12.78
CA TRP A 70 -3.77 6.55 -13.41
C TRP A 70 -3.14 6.19 -14.75
N TRP A 71 -3.70 6.72 -15.84
CA TRP A 71 -3.24 6.44 -17.21
C TRP A 71 -3.07 4.93 -17.49
N MET A 72 -4.14 4.17 -17.25
CA MET A 72 -4.21 2.72 -17.48
C MET A 72 -3.34 1.87 -16.54
N GLY A 73 -2.70 2.45 -15.52
CA GLY A 73 -1.83 1.72 -14.60
C GLY A 73 -1.72 2.34 -13.22
N ALA A 74 -0.65 2.00 -12.52
CA ALA A 74 -0.34 2.52 -11.20
C ALA A 74 0.10 4.00 -11.26
N PRO A 75 -0.17 4.81 -10.23
CA PRO A 75 0.43 6.14 -10.10
C PRO A 75 1.96 6.06 -10.12
N TRP A 76 2.61 7.12 -10.60
CA TRP A 76 4.07 7.13 -10.71
C TRP A 76 4.80 6.94 -9.36
N THR A 77 4.20 7.37 -8.25
CA THR A 77 4.76 7.15 -6.89
C THR A 77 4.78 5.67 -6.52
N VAL A 78 3.74 4.92 -6.92
CA VAL A 78 3.71 3.46 -6.75
C VAL A 78 4.76 2.80 -7.65
N LYS A 79 4.91 3.26 -8.90
CA LYS A 79 5.94 2.73 -9.79
C LYS A 79 7.36 3.03 -9.27
N LYS A 80 7.60 4.23 -8.75
CA LYS A 80 8.86 4.60 -8.09
C LYS A 80 9.14 3.69 -6.88
N TYR A 81 8.14 3.43 -6.05
CA TYR A 81 8.27 2.49 -4.93
C TYR A 81 8.70 1.09 -5.42
N ILE A 82 8.11 0.57 -6.49
CA ILE A 82 8.50 -0.72 -7.09
C ILE A 82 9.91 -0.67 -7.71
N ASP A 83 10.32 0.47 -8.27
CA ASP A 83 11.65 0.61 -8.89
C ASP A 83 12.78 0.77 -7.87
N ASP A 84 12.47 1.32 -6.69
CA ASP A 84 13.44 1.56 -5.63
C ASP A 84 13.62 0.35 -4.69
N VAL A 85 12.54 -0.38 -4.40
CA VAL A 85 12.45 -1.48 -3.41
C VAL A 85 12.63 -2.85 -4.08
#